data_AF-W4L746-F1
#
_entry.id   AF-W4L746-F1
#
_cell.length_a   1.000
_cell.length_b   1.000
_cell.length_c   1.000
_cell.angle_alpha   90.00
_cell.angle_beta   90.00
_cell.angle_gamma   90.00
#
_symmetry.space_group_name_H-M   'P 1'
#
loop_
_entity.id
_entity.type
_entity.pdbx_description
1 polymer ?
#
loop_
_entity_poly.entity_id
_entity_poly.type
_entity_poly.pdbx_seq_one_letter_code
_entity_poly.pdbx_strand_id
1 'polypeptide(L)'
;MVERLIDSDELLMDTPFLRRIREKGREEGELMRQRQNILQALTLRLDPPDERLITALEQISDAVRLEALFTAAIQSAALDDFRAALDNGEPR
;
A
#
# COMPACT_ATOMS: atom_id res chain seq x y z
N MET A 1 -10.08 -49.93 4.70
CA MET A 1 -10.94 -49.19 3.75
C MET A 1 -11.76 -48.19 4.54
N VAL A 2 -11.28 -46.95 4.61
CA VAL A 2 -12.05 -45.79 5.07
C VAL A 2 -11.92 -44.76 3.96
N GLU A 3 -12.64 -45.02 2.87
CA GLU A 3 -12.92 -44.03 1.85
C GLU A 3 -14.02 -43.11 2.37
N ARG A 4 -13.96 -41.83 1.96
CA ARG A 4 -14.98 -40.78 2.08
C ARG A 4 -14.99 -39.93 3.34
N LEU A 5 -13.98 -39.08 3.47
CA LEU A 5 -14.11 -37.83 4.24
C LEU A 5 -13.31 -36.66 3.66
N ILE A 6 -13.13 -36.64 2.33
CA ILE A 6 -12.55 -35.51 1.58
C ILE A 6 -13.54 -35.09 0.47
N ASP A 7 -14.83 -34.98 0.81
CA ASP A 7 -15.88 -34.48 -0.09
C ASP A 7 -16.59 -33.27 0.52
N SER A 8 -15.85 -32.42 1.24
CA SER A 8 -16.44 -31.19 1.82
C SER A 8 -15.59 -29.94 1.69
N ASP A 9 -14.43 -30.01 1.03
CA ASP A 9 -13.58 -28.83 0.77
C ASP A 9 -14.09 -27.94 -0.38
N GLU A 10 -15.05 -28.42 -1.18
CA GLU A 10 -15.48 -27.69 -2.39
C GLU A 10 -16.59 -26.66 -2.13
N LEU A 11 -17.31 -26.74 -0.99
CA LEU A 11 -18.46 -25.87 -0.70
C LEU A 11 -18.13 -24.64 0.17
N LEU A 12 -16.89 -24.48 0.64
CA LEU A 12 -16.50 -23.39 1.55
C LEU A 12 -15.92 -22.16 0.83
N MET A 13 -15.95 -22.10 -0.51
CA MET A 13 -15.07 -21.19 -1.26
C MET A 13 -15.69 -19.89 -1.79
N ASP A 14 -16.96 -19.63 -1.53
CA ASP A 14 -17.61 -18.42 -2.08
C ASP A 14 -18.66 -17.79 -1.16
N THR A 15 -18.40 -17.78 0.14
CA THR A 15 -19.24 -16.99 1.05
C THR A 15 -18.99 -15.49 0.80
N PRO A 16 -20.03 -14.64 0.86
CA PRO A 16 -19.87 -13.19 0.76
C PRO A 16 -18.85 -12.62 1.76
N PHE A 17 -18.67 -13.30 2.90
CA PHE A 17 -17.67 -13.00 3.91
C PHE A 17 -16.23 -13.20 3.41
N LEU A 18 -15.94 -14.34 2.79
CA LEU A 18 -14.62 -14.62 2.22
C LEU A 18 -14.33 -13.72 1.01
N ARG A 19 -15.35 -13.38 0.22
CA ARG A 19 -15.22 -12.41 -0.87
C ARG A 19 -14.79 -11.03 -0.35
N ARG A 20 -15.45 -10.54 0.70
CA ARG A 20 -15.13 -9.28 1.35
C ARG A 20 -13.74 -9.28 1.99
N ILE A 21 -13.29 -10.41 2.56
CA ILE A 21 -11.92 -10.55 3.09
C ILE A 21 -10.89 -10.51 1.96
N ARG A 22 -11.12 -11.24 0.85
CA ARG A 22 -10.22 -11.21 -0.31
C ARG A 22 -10.15 -9.83 -0.96
N GLU A 23 -11.28 -9.13 -1.05
CA GLU A 23 -11.34 -7.76 -1.57
C GLU A 23 -10.54 -6.79 -0.69
N LYS A 24 -10.79 -6.79 0.63
CA LYS A 24 -10.02 -5.98 1.58
C LYS A 24 -8.52 -6.30 1.55
N GLY A 25 -8.16 -7.59 1.50
CA GLY A 25 -6.75 -7.99 1.42
C GLY A 25 -6.07 -7.56 0.12
N ARG A 26 -6.81 -7.47 -0.99
CA ARG A 26 -6.29 -6.90 -2.25
C ARG A 26 -6.10 -5.40 -2.15
N GLU A 27 -7.06 -4.67 -1.58
CA GLU A 27 -6.96 -3.23 -1.39
C GLU A 27 -5.78 -2.87 -0.47
N GLU A 28 -5.63 -3.57 0.66
CA GLU A 28 -4.48 -3.38 1.56
C GLU A 28 -3.15 -3.74 0.90
N GLY A 29 -3.12 -4.80 0.09
CA GLY A 29 -1.92 -5.20 -0.67
C GLY A 29 -1.52 -4.18 -1.72
N GLU A 30 -2.50 -3.58 -2.41
CA GLU A 30 -2.28 -2.50 -3.39
C GLU A 30 -1.71 -1.26 -2.70
N LEU A 31 -2.30 -0.82 -1.57
CA LEU A 31 -1.79 0.30 -0.77
C LEU A 31 -0.35 0.05 -0.29
N MET A 32 -0.07 -1.15 0.23
CA MET A 32 1.27 -1.52 0.70
C MET A 32 2.29 -1.51 -0.44
N ARG A 33 1.93 -2.07 -1.60
CA ARG A 33 2.79 -2.04 -2.80
C ARG A 33 3.06 -0.60 -3.24
N GLN A 34 2.05 0.26 -3.20
CA GLN A 34 2.20 1.65 -3.62
C GLN A 34 3.14 2.43 -2.68
N ARG A 35 3.04 2.23 -1.37
CA ARG A 35 4.00 2.78 -0.39
C ARG A 35 5.43 2.29 -0.65
N GLN A 36 5.61 0.99 -0.90
CA GLN A 36 6.92 0.44 -1.22
C GLN A 36 7.51 1.03 -2.50
N ASN A 37 6.69 1.22 -3.54
CA ASN A 37 7.12 1.85 -4.80
C ASN A 37 7.60 3.28 -4.58
N ILE A 38 6.91 4.05 -3.72
CA ILE A 38 7.33 5.41 -3.35
C ILE A 38 8.69 5.37 -2.66
N LEU A 39 8.85 4.53 -1.63
CA LEU A 39 10.13 4.41 -0.90
C LEU A 39 11.28 3.99 -1.81
N GLN A 40 11.03 3.07 -2.74
CA GLN A 40 12.00 2.64 -3.73
C GLN A 40 12.36 3.78 -4.69
N ALA A 41 11.38 4.55 -5.17
CA ALA A 41 11.62 5.70 -6.04
C ALA A 41 12.47 6.77 -5.34
N LEU A 42 12.17 7.08 -4.07
CA LEU A 42 12.95 8.00 -3.25
C LEU A 42 14.40 7.52 -3.10
N THR A 43 14.59 6.26 -2.72
CA THR A 43 15.91 5.66 -2.52
C THR A 43 16.75 5.65 -3.80
N LEU A 44 16.13 5.44 -4.96
CA LEU A 44 16.84 5.38 -6.25
C LEU A 44 17.25 6.75 -6.79
N ARG A 45 16.49 7.80 -6.49
CA ARG A 45 16.61 9.10 -7.15
C ARG A 45 17.16 10.21 -6.28
N LEU A 46 16.83 10.15 -5.00
CA LEU A 46 17.18 11.16 -4.02
C LEU A 46 18.15 10.49 -3.06
N ASP A 47 17.79 10.46 -1.78
CA ASP A 47 18.52 9.77 -0.73
C ASP A 47 17.58 8.79 0.00
N PRO A 48 18.14 7.84 0.76
CA PRO A 48 17.34 6.95 1.59
C PRO A 48 16.42 7.74 2.52
N PRO A 49 15.11 7.45 2.52
CA PRO A 49 14.18 8.15 3.40
C PRO A 49 14.46 7.82 4.87
N ASP A 50 14.28 8.80 5.75
CA ASP A 50 14.43 8.60 7.19
C ASP A 50 13.21 7.89 7.80
N GLU A 51 13.40 7.36 9.00
CA GLU A 51 12.36 6.59 9.71
C GLU A 51 11.06 7.40 9.88
N ARG A 52 11.18 8.71 10.10
CA ARG A 52 10.03 9.62 10.21
C ARG A 52 9.20 9.66 8.92
N LEU A 53 9.85 9.76 7.76
CA LEU A 53 9.17 9.78 6.48
C LEU A 53 8.51 8.44 6.15
N ILE A 54 9.20 7.34 6.48
CA ILE A 54 8.64 5.99 6.31
C ILE A 54 7.37 5.85 7.15
N THR A 55 7.42 6.18 8.45
CA THR A 55 6.25 6.10 9.34
C THR A 55 5.11 7.01 8.86
N ALA A 56 5.41 8.22 8.39
CA ALA A 56 4.40 9.13 7.86
C ALA A 56 3.69 8.54 6.62
N LEU A 57 4.45 7.93 5.71
CA LEU A 57 3.91 7.28 4.51
C LEU A 57 3.06 6.04 4.85
N GLU A 58 3.45 5.26 5.86
CA GLU A 58 2.71 4.08 6.32
C GLU A 58 1.33 4.42 6.90
N GLN A 59 1.16 5.61 7.47
CA GLN A 59 -0.13 6.09 7.99
C GLN A 59 -1.12 6.51 6.90
N ILE A 60 -0.67 6.68 5.65
CA ILE A 60 -1.52 7.12 4.54
C ILE A 60 -2.29 5.93 3.96
N SER A 61 -3.59 5.88 4.23
CA SER A 61 -4.50 4.83 3.74
C SER A 61 -5.28 5.23 2.47
N ASP A 62 -5.00 6.42 1.92
CA ASP A 62 -5.66 6.95 0.73
C ASP A 62 -4.83 6.64 -0.52
N ALA A 63 -5.37 5.78 -1.40
CA ALA A 63 -4.73 5.37 -2.65
C ALA A 63 -4.47 6.55 -3.61
N VAL A 64 -5.39 7.52 -3.68
CA VAL A 64 -5.25 8.70 -4.56
C VAL A 64 -4.11 9.58 -4.04
N ARG A 65 -4.04 9.76 -2.72
CA ARG A 65 -2.92 10.47 -2.09
C ARG A 65 -1.60 9.76 -2.31
N LEU A 66 -1.54 8.44 -2.20
CA LEU A 66 -0.32 7.67 -2.49
C LEU A 66 0.09 7.77 -3.96
N GLU A 67 -0.85 7.81 -4.90
CA GLU A 67 -0.55 8.03 -6.32
C GLU A 67 0.04 9.42 -6.60
N ALA A 68 -0.54 10.45 -5.98
CA ALA A 68 -0.02 11.81 -6.05
C ALA A 68 1.40 11.89 -5.46
N LEU A 69 1.63 11.23 -4.32
CA LEU A 69 2.96 11.15 -3.71
C LEU A 69 3.95 10.36 -4.56
N PHE A 70 3.53 9.28 -5.23
CA PHE A 70 4.40 8.58 -6.16
C PHE A 70 4.84 9.48 -7.32
N THR A 71 3.92 10.28 -7.85
CA THR A 71 4.26 11.29 -8.85
C THR A 71 5.22 12.35 -8.28
N ALA A 72 4.99 12.81 -7.05
CA ALA A 72 5.90 13.74 -6.38
C ALA A 72 7.30 13.14 -6.18
N ALA A 73 7.43 11.88 -5.77
CA ALA A 73 8.72 11.19 -5.64
C ALA A 73 9.51 11.15 -6.97
N ILE A 74 8.81 11.19 -8.11
CA ILE A 74 9.40 11.26 -9.45
C ILE A 74 9.67 12.72 -9.89
N GLN A 75 9.01 13.72 -9.32
CA GLN A 75 9.15 15.11 -9.79
C GLN A 75 10.04 15.95 -8.87
N SER A 76 10.13 15.59 -7.59
CA SER A 76 10.97 16.26 -6.60
C SER A 76 12.45 16.23 -6.99
N ALA A 77 13.13 17.35 -6.77
CA ALA A 77 14.57 17.47 -6.98
C ALA A 77 15.36 17.08 -5.73
N ALA A 78 14.76 17.23 -4.54
CA ALA A 78 15.33 16.83 -3.25
C ALA A 78 14.28 16.16 -2.35
N LEU A 79 14.76 15.46 -1.30
CA LEU A 79 13.88 14.87 -0.27
C LEU A 79 13.02 15.92 0.45
N ASP A 80 13.54 17.14 0.64
CA ASP A 80 12.80 18.22 1.29
C ASP A 80 11.62 18.71 0.44
N ASP A 81 11.73 18.70 -0.89
CA ASP A 81 10.61 19.01 -1.79
C ASP A 81 9.51 17.95 -1.67
N PHE A 82 9.92 16.68 -1.58
CA PHE A 82 8.98 15.58 -1.38
C PHE A 82 8.29 15.68 -0.02
N ARG A 83 9.03 16.03 1.04
CA ARG A 83 8.47 16.26 2.39
C ARG A 83 7.43 17.37 2.37
N ALA A 84 7.70 18.47 1.66
CA ALA A 84 6.70 19.52 1.50
C ALA A 84 5.43 18.99 0.82
N ALA A 85 5.54 18.14 -0.21
CA ALA A 85 4.37 17.53 -0.84
C ALA A 85 3.62 16.57 0.10
N LEU A 86 4.34 15.84 0.96
CA LEU A 86 3.78 14.96 1.98
C LEU A 86 2.93 15.74 3.00
N ASP A 87 3.47 16.86 3.49
CA ASP A 87 2.84 17.73 4.50
C ASP A 87 1.65 18.52 3.93
N ASN A 88 1.73 18.99 2.68
CA ASN A 88 0.65 19.76 2.03
C ASN A 88 -0.58 18.91 1.68
N GLY A 89 -0.47 17.58 1.70
CA GLY A 89 -1.57 16.65 1.43
C GLY A 89 -2.47 16.34 2.64
N GLU A 90 -2.16 16.85 3.83
CA GLU A 90 -3.04 16.70 5.00
C GLU A 90 -4.21 17.68 4.93
N PRO A 91 -5.48 17.22 4.94
CA PRO A 91 -6.58 18.13 5.21
C PRO A 91 -6.47 18.59 6.67
N ARG A 92 -6.30 19.90 6.87
CA ARG A 92 -6.42 20.56 8.18
C ARG A 92 -7.81 20.39 8.77
#